data_AF-A0A7C6BBW8-F1
#
_entry.id   AF-A0A7C6BBW8-F1
#
_cell.length_a   1.000
_cell.length_b   1.000
_cell.length_c   1.000
_cell.angle_alpha   90.00
_cell.angle_beta   90.00
_cell.angle_gamma   90.00
#
_symmetry.space_group_name_H-M   'P 1'
#
loop_
_entity.id
_entity.type
_entity.pdbx_description
1 polymer ?
#
loop_
_entity_poly.entity_id
_entity_poly.type
_entity_poly.pdbx_seq_one_letter_code
_entity_poly.pdbx_strand_id
1 'polypeptide(L)'
;WAASSVVTKRLTDRDAPETVTIYLLILLTPINAGLALGGGFVLPASAIWMVIGAGLLTAFAQHALVRAYSLADAAFLQPFDHLKLPLNVGLGFIAFGFAPNGSMWLGTAIILTATIFLFQQENRRMVPT
;
A
#
# COMPACT_ATOMS: atom_id res chain seq x y z
N TRP A 1 8.51 1.50 6.41
CA TRP A 1 8.24 1.89 5.01
C TRP A 1 9.51 2.29 4.26
N ALA A 2 10.28 3.29 4.70
CA ALA A 2 11.51 3.68 3.96
C ALA A 2 12.58 2.57 3.88
N ALA A 3 12.84 1.84 4.97
CA ALA A 3 13.78 0.72 4.93
C ALA A 3 13.32 -0.42 4.00
N SER A 4 12.03 -0.77 4.06
CA SER A 4 11.45 -1.82 3.21
C SER A 4 11.47 -1.45 1.73
N SER A 5 11.17 -0.19 1.36
CA SER A 5 11.18 0.23 -0.05
C SER A 5 12.59 0.21 -0.66
N VAL A 6 13.61 0.61 0.11
CA VAL A 6 15.02 0.54 -0.33
C VAL A 6 15.48 -0.92 -0.48
N VAL A 7 15.13 -1.79 0.48
CA VAL A 7 15.45 -3.22 0.41
C VAL A 7 14.76 -3.89 -0.78
N THR A 8 13.46 -3.63 -1.00
CA THR A 8 12.73 -4.15 -2.16
C THR A 8 13.40 -3.72 -3.46
N LYS A 9 13.75 -2.44 -3.60
CA LYS A 9 14.44 -1.95 -4.80
C LYS A 9 15.77 -2.69 -5.06
N ARG A 10 16.59 -2.85 -4.01
CA ARG A 10 17.87 -3.59 -4.12
C ARG A 10 17.70 -5.06 -4.47
N LEU A 11 16.63 -5.70 -4.01
CA LEU A 11 16.31 -7.09 -4.36
C LEU A 11 15.85 -7.20 -5.81
N THR A 12 15.04 -6.26 -6.29
CA THR A 12 14.54 -6.28 -7.67
C THR A 12 15.61 -5.91 -8.71
N ASP A 13 16.76 -5.37 -8.30
CA ASP A 13 17.93 -5.23 -9.18
C ASP A 13 18.54 -6.59 -9.57
N ARG A 14 18.33 -7.64 -8.77
CA ARG A 14 18.95 -8.97 -8.94
C ARG A 14 17.95 -10.07 -9.27
N ASP A 15 16.74 -9.96 -8.74
CA ASP A 15 15.69 -10.95 -8.88
C ASP A 15 14.47 -10.39 -9.62
N ALA A 16 13.75 -11.27 -10.32
CA ALA A 16 12.51 -10.89 -10.98
C ALA A 16 11.47 -10.37 -9.96
N PRO A 17 10.67 -9.33 -10.28
CA PRO A 17 9.63 -8.79 -9.41
C PRO A 17 8.65 -9.84 -8.88
N GLU A 18 8.35 -10.84 -9.69
CA GLU A 18 7.50 -11.98 -9.35
C GLU A 18 8.11 -12.78 -8.20
N THR A 19 9.42 -13.09 -8.30
CA THR A 19 10.18 -13.81 -7.28
C THR A 19 10.18 -13.05 -5.96
N VAL A 20 10.49 -11.76 -5.97
CA VAL A 20 10.49 -10.91 -4.77
C VAL A 20 9.11 -10.91 -4.11
N THR A 21 8.03 -10.81 -4.91
CA THR A 21 6.65 -10.84 -4.40
C THR A 21 6.29 -12.19 -3.79
N ILE A 22 6.64 -13.30 -4.45
CA ILE A 22 6.36 -14.66 -3.96
C ILE A 22 7.09 -14.89 -2.63
N TYR A 23 8.38 -14.57 -2.54
CA TYR A 23 9.14 -14.72 -1.29
C TYR A 23 8.58 -13.84 -0.17
N LEU A 24 8.16 -12.62 -0.46
CA LEU A 24 7.52 -11.74 0.52
C LEU A 24 6.24 -12.39 1.09
N LEU A 25 5.37 -12.90 0.23
CA LEU A 25 4.12 -13.55 0.66
C LEU A 25 4.37 -14.85 1.42
N ILE A 26 5.33 -15.68 0.98
CA ILE A 26 5.70 -16.92 1.65
C ILE A 26 6.26 -16.63 3.04
N LEU A 27 7.15 -15.64 3.19
CA LEU A 27 7.75 -15.29 4.48
C LEU A 27 6.75 -14.65 5.45
N LEU A 28 5.77 -13.89 4.94
CA LEU A 28 4.70 -13.33 5.76
C LEU A 28 3.75 -14.41 6.31
N THR A 29 3.52 -15.48 5.56
CA THR A 29 2.55 -16.52 5.90
C THR A 29 2.79 -17.19 7.27
N PRO A 30 3.99 -17.72 7.60
CA PRO A 30 4.24 -18.34 8.90
C PRO A 30 4.26 -17.31 10.05
N ILE A 31 4.67 -16.07 9.79
CA ILE A 31 4.64 -14.98 10.78
C ILE A 31 3.18 -14.67 11.16
N ASN A 32 2.32 -14.49 10.15
CA ASN A 32 0.89 -14.25 10.35
C ASN A 32 0.20 -15.46 11.02
N ALA A 33 0.57 -16.68 10.63
CA ALA A 33 0.06 -17.89 11.26
C ALA A 33 0.46 -17.97 12.74
N GLY A 34 1.73 -17.67 13.07
CA GLY A 34 2.22 -17.63 14.45
C GLY A 34 1.48 -16.60 15.31
N LEU A 35 1.22 -15.40 14.76
CA LEU A 35 0.41 -14.38 15.44
C LEU A 35 -1.05 -14.81 15.63
N ALA A 36 -1.62 -15.53 14.66
CA ALA A 36 -3.01 -16.00 14.72
C ALA A 36 -3.22 -17.06 15.81
N LEU A 37 -2.21 -17.87 16.13
CA LEU A 37 -2.29 -18.89 17.19
C LEU A 37 -2.53 -18.28 18.59
N GLY A 38 -2.04 -17.07 18.85
CA GLY A 38 -2.23 -16.37 20.12
C GLY A 38 -3.53 -15.53 20.20
N GLY A 39 -4.22 -15.32 19.07
CA GLY A 39 -5.30 -14.34 18.95
C GLY A 39 -6.73 -14.91 18.87
N GLY A 40 -6.90 -16.23 19.00
CA GLY A 40 -8.21 -16.87 18.86
C GLY A 40 -8.65 -16.99 17.40
N PHE A 41 -7.87 -17.71 16.59
CA PHE A 41 -8.17 -17.94 15.18
C PHE A 41 -9.52 -18.64 15.00
N VAL A 42 -10.45 -17.99 14.31
CA VAL A 42 -11.75 -18.55 13.89
C VAL A 42 -11.84 -18.51 12.39
N LEU A 43 -12.11 -19.66 11.77
CA LEU A 43 -12.28 -19.74 10.32
C LEU A 43 -13.64 -19.14 9.93
N PRO A 44 -13.69 -18.07 9.12
CA PRO A 44 -14.94 -17.43 8.75
C PRO A 44 -15.60 -18.19 7.59
N ALA A 45 -16.25 -19.32 7.88
CA ALA A 45 -16.84 -20.20 6.87
C ALA A 45 -17.84 -19.48 5.93
N SER A 46 -18.63 -18.55 6.45
CA SER A 46 -19.59 -17.78 5.66
C SER A 46 -18.95 -16.69 4.77
N ALA A 47 -17.75 -16.24 5.10
CA ALA A 47 -17.04 -15.18 4.37
C ALA A 47 -15.76 -15.65 3.67
N ILE A 48 -15.54 -16.97 3.60
CA ILE A 48 -14.28 -17.55 3.10
C ILE A 48 -13.94 -17.07 1.69
N TRP A 49 -14.93 -16.94 0.80
CA TRP A 49 -14.73 -16.43 -0.55
C TRP A 49 -14.35 -14.96 -0.60
N MET A 50 -14.89 -14.13 0.30
CA MET A 50 -14.47 -12.72 0.42
C MET A 50 -13.04 -12.62 0.95
N VAL A 51 -12.65 -13.48 1.90
CA VAL A 51 -11.27 -13.52 2.41
C VAL A 51 -10.29 -13.95 1.34
N ILE A 52 -10.62 -14.99 0.56
CA ILE A 52 -9.80 -15.43 -0.58
C ILE A 52 -9.70 -14.31 -1.61
N GLY A 53 -10.81 -13.66 -1.97
CA GLY A 53 -10.83 -12.54 -2.91
C GLY A 53 -9.97 -11.37 -2.45
N ALA A 54 -10.08 -10.97 -1.18
CA ALA A 54 -9.26 -9.92 -0.58
C ALA A 54 -7.76 -10.30 -0.56
N GLY A 55 -7.44 -11.56 -0.29
CA GLY A 55 -6.07 -12.07 -0.35
C GLY A 55 -5.48 -12.01 -1.75
N LEU A 56 -6.24 -12.42 -2.78
CA LEU A 56 -5.82 -12.33 -4.18
C LEU A 56 -5.63 -10.89 -4.63
N LEU A 57 -6.56 -9.98 -4.29
CA LEU A 57 -6.42 -8.55 -4.57
C LEU A 57 -5.20 -7.95 -3.88
N THR A 58 -4.92 -8.35 -2.63
CA THR A 58 -3.74 -7.90 -1.89
C THR A 58 -2.46 -8.39 -2.54
N ALA A 59 -2.41 -9.66 -2.96
CA ALA A 59 -1.26 -10.22 -3.67
C ALA A 59 -1.02 -9.49 -5.00
N PHE A 60 -2.08 -9.19 -5.76
CA PHE A 60 -2.00 -8.42 -7.00
C PHE A 60 -1.50 -6.99 -6.75
N ALA A 61 -2.00 -6.32 -5.72
CA ALA A 61 -1.55 -4.98 -5.34
C ALA A 61 -0.07 -4.97 -4.91
N GLN A 62 0.37 -5.98 -4.17
CA GLN A 62 1.79 -6.16 -3.80
C GLN A 62 2.66 -6.38 -5.03
N HIS A 63 2.24 -7.24 -5.95
CA HIS A 63 2.97 -7.48 -7.19
C HIS A 63 3.12 -6.20 -8.03
N ALA A 64 2.03 -5.46 -8.21
CA ALA A 64 2.05 -4.18 -8.93
C ALA A 64 2.99 -3.16 -8.28
N LEU A 65 3.03 -3.12 -6.95
CA LEU A 65 3.89 -2.24 -6.18
C LEU A 65 5.38 -2.62 -6.35
N VAL A 66 5.73 -3.90 -6.20
CA VAL A 66 7.11 -4.39 -6.45
C VAL A 66 7.52 -4.10 -7.91
N ARG A 67 6.61 -4.32 -8.86
CA ARG A 67 6.87 -4.02 -10.27
C ARG A 67 7.11 -2.53 -10.49
N ALA A 68 6.35 -1.65 -9.85
CA ALA A 68 6.59 -0.21 -9.92
C ALA A 68 7.98 0.17 -9.38
N TYR A 69 8.39 -0.39 -8.23
CA TYR A 69 9.73 -0.17 -7.66
C TYR A 69 10.88 -0.70 -8.54
N SER A 70 10.60 -1.68 -9.41
CA SER A 70 11.57 -2.16 -10.41
C SER A 70 11.74 -1.23 -11.62
N LEU A 71 10.72 -0.44 -11.93
CA LEU A 71 10.67 0.41 -13.12
C LEU A 71 11.01 1.88 -12.84
N ALA A 72 10.82 2.33 -11.60
CA ALA A 72 11.02 3.72 -11.18
C ALA A 72 11.72 3.82 -9.82
N ASP A 73 12.44 4.92 -9.62
CA ASP A 73 13.11 5.18 -8.35
C ASP A 73 12.13 5.31 -7.19
N ALA A 74 12.51 4.80 -6.01
CA ALA A 74 11.69 4.88 -4.80
C ALA A 74 11.29 6.33 -4.44
N ALA A 75 12.15 7.31 -4.73
CA ALA A 75 11.85 8.73 -4.54
C ALA A 75 10.70 9.19 -5.44
N PHE A 76 10.65 8.74 -6.70
CA PHE A 76 9.58 9.05 -7.64
C PHE A 76 8.25 8.39 -7.26
N LEU A 77 8.30 7.20 -6.63
CA LEU A 77 7.11 6.48 -6.20
C LEU A 77 6.54 6.99 -4.87
N GLN A 78 7.33 7.72 -4.09
CA GLN A 78 6.98 8.20 -2.76
C GLN A 78 5.70 9.09 -2.73
N PRO A 79 5.46 10.02 -3.67
CA PRO A 79 4.24 10.84 -3.70
C PRO A 79 2.97 10.02 -3.93
N PHE A 80 3.07 8.95 -4.73
CA PHE A 80 1.94 8.05 -4.99
C PHE A 80 1.55 7.24 -3.75
N ASP A 81 2.50 6.95 -2.87
CA ASP A 81 2.22 6.30 -1.59
C ASP A 81 1.36 7.19 -0.69
N HIS A 82 1.57 8.52 -0.74
CA HIS A 82 0.73 9.49 -0.03
C HIS A 82 -0.69 9.60 -0.61
N LEU A 83 -0.87 9.37 -1.91
CA LEU A 83 -2.19 9.36 -2.55
C LEU A 83 -3.07 8.19 -2.11
N LYS A 84 -2.50 7.10 -1.57
CA LYS A 84 -3.28 5.99 -1.01
C LYS A 84 -4.19 6.42 0.12
N LEU A 85 -3.76 7.39 0.93
CA LEU A 85 -4.50 7.88 2.08
C LEU A 85 -5.86 8.51 1.70
N PRO A 86 -5.91 9.54 0.83
CA PRO A 86 -7.20 10.11 0.41
C PRO A 86 -8.05 9.12 -0.40
N LEU A 87 -7.44 8.24 -1.21
CA LEU A 87 -8.17 7.19 -1.94
C LEU A 87 -8.84 6.20 -0.98
N ASN A 88 -8.14 5.75 0.06
CA ASN A 88 -8.70 4.85 1.08
C ASN A 88 -9.86 5.51 1.83
N VAL A 89 -9.76 6.79 2.17
CA VAL A 89 -10.86 7.53 2.83
C VAL A 89 -12.07 7.64 1.90
N GLY A 90 -11.86 8.02 0.63
CA GLY A 90 -12.95 8.14 -0.35
C GLY A 90 -13.64 6.81 -0.63
N LEU A 91 -12.86 5.75 -0.90
CA LEU A 91 -13.40 4.41 -1.11
C LEU A 91 -14.07 3.84 0.14
N GLY A 92 -13.51 4.09 1.33
CA GLY A 92 -14.10 3.69 2.59
C GLY A 92 -15.47 4.34 2.83
N PHE A 93 -15.59 5.62 2.51
CA PHE A 93 -16.87 6.33 2.56
C PHE A 93 -17.90 5.72 1.61
N ILE A 94 -17.51 5.46 0.35
CA ILE A 94 -18.41 4.91 -0.67
C ILE A 94 -18.83 3.47 -0.33
N ALA A 95 -17.89 2.63 0.08
CA ALA A 95 -18.12 1.21 0.29
C ALA A 95 -18.88 0.89 1.60
N PHE A 96 -18.64 1.68 2.66
CA PHE A 96 -19.17 1.39 3.99
C PHE A 96 -20.18 2.43 4.50
N GLY A 97 -20.39 3.54 3.76
CA GLY A 97 -21.29 4.62 4.17
C GLY A 97 -20.85 5.34 5.46
N PHE A 98 -19.63 5.07 5.94
CA PHE A 98 -19.13 5.64 7.18
C PHE A 98 -18.64 7.06 6.92
N ALA A 99 -19.54 8.04 7.13
CA ALA A 99 -19.21 9.45 7.03
C ALA A 99 -18.22 9.83 8.15
N PRO A 100 -17.03 10.34 7.80
CA PRO A 100 -16.12 10.92 8.77
C PRO A 100 -16.82 12.00 9.60
N ASN A 101 -16.66 11.95 10.93
CA ASN A 101 -17.08 13.03 11.82
C ASN A 101 -16.41 14.37 11.43
N GLY A 102 -17.02 15.51 11.80
CA GLY A 102 -16.60 16.84 11.31
C GLY A 102 -15.11 17.17 11.45
N SER A 103 -14.43 16.63 12.47
CA SER A 103 -12.99 16.78 12.68
C SER A 103 -12.12 16.02 11.67
N MET A 104 -12.58 14.88 11.16
CA MET A 104 -11.85 14.07 10.20
C MET A 104 -11.82 14.73 8.82
N TRP A 105 -12.83 15.52 8.46
CA TRP A 105 -12.80 16.37 7.26
C TRP A 105 -11.67 17.39 7.29
N LEU A 106 -11.38 17.98 8.46
CA LEU A 106 -10.27 18.91 8.63
C LEU A 106 -8.93 18.19 8.45
N GLY A 107 -8.77 17.00 9.04
CA GLY A 107 -7.59 16.15 8.84
C GLY A 107 -7.39 15.75 7.38
N THR A 108 -8.46 15.32 6.70
CA THR A 108 -8.44 14.97 5.28
C THR A 108 -8.06 16.18 4.41
N ALA A 109 -8.61 17.38 4.70
CA ALA A 109 -8.27 18.60 3.98
C ALA A 109 -6.79 18.98 4.12
N ILE A 110 -6.23 18.86 5.33
CA ILE A 110 -4.80 19.12 5.58
C ILE A 110 -3.93 18.13 4.79
N ILE A 111 -4.23 16.83 4.87
CA ILE A 111 -3.47 15.78 4.16
C ILE A 111 -3.54 16.02 2.65
N LEU A 112 -4.73 16.24 2.09
CA LEU A 112 -4.92 16.52 0.67
C LEU A 112 -4.13 17.75 0.21
N THR A 113 -4.18 18.84 0.98
CA THR A 113 -3.45 20.06 0.67
C THR A 113 -1.93 19.83 0.70
N ALA A 114 -1.43 19.07 1.67
CA ALA A 114 -0.03 18.69 1.75
C ALA A 114 0.40 17.80 0.57
N THR A 115 -0.42 16.83 0.17
CA THR A 115 -0.16 15.98 -1.00
C THR A 115 -0.11 16.80 -2.29
N ILE A 116 -1.06 17.71 -2.50
CA ILE A 116 -1.08 18.61 -3.67
C ILE A 116 0.15 19.54 -3.66
N PHE A 117 0.51 20.10 -2.51
CA PHE A 117 1.68 20.96 -2.37
C PHE A 117 2.98 20.23 -2.68
N LEU A 118 3.17 19.02 -2.15
CA LEU A 118 4.34 18.18 -2.44
C LEU A 118 4.44 17.86 -3.94
N PHE A 119 3.32 17.46 -4.55
CA PHE A 119 3.26 17.17 -5.98
C PHE A 119 3.66 18.39 -6.83
N GLN A 120 3.16 19.59 -6.47
CA GLN A 120 3.52 20.83 -7.16
C GLN A 120 5.00 21.21 -6.94
N GLN A 121 5.54 21.00 -5.74
CA GLN A 121 6.94 21.28 -5.42
C GLN A 121 7.88 20.36 -6.22
N GLU A 122 7.54 19.09 -6.33
CA GLU A 122 8.33 18.11 -7.05
C GLU A 122 8.32 18.36 -8.55
N ASN A 123 7.15 18.69 -9.12
CA ASN A 123 7.02 19.05 -10.53
C ASN A 123 7.84 20.32 -10.89
N ARG A 124 7.97 21.26 -9.94
CA ARG A 124 8.85 22.45 -10.10
C ARG A 124 10.34 22.12 -10.04
N ARG A 125 10.75 21.08 -9.28
CA ARG A 125 12.14 20.63 -9.17
C ARG A 125 12.60 19.81 -10.38
N MET A 126 11.66 19.22 -11.13
CA MET A 126 11.95 18.44 -12.34
C MET A 126 12.16 19.30 -13.61
N VAL A 127 12.08 20.63 -13.53
CA VAL A 127 12.48 21.52 -14.64
C VAL A 127 14.00 21.77 -14.53
N PRO A 128 14.83 21.20 -15.41
CA PRO A 128 16.26 21.52 -15.45
C PRO A 128 16.41 22.90 -16.11
N THR A 129 17.08 23.82 -15.42
CA THR A 129 17.77 24.94 -16.09
C THR A 129 19.09 24.46 -16.64
#